data_AF-A0A0G1SGE2-F1
#
_entry.id   AF-A0A0G1SGE2-F1
#
_cell.length_a   1.000
_cell.length_b   1.000
_cell.length_c   1.000
_cell.angle_alpha   90.00
_cell.angle_beta   90.00
_cell.angle_gamma   90.00
#
_symmetry.space_group_name_H-M   'P 1'
#
loop_
_entity.id
_entity.type
_entity.pdbx_description
1 polymer ?
#
loop_
_entity_poly.entity_id
_entity_poly.type
_entity_poly.pdbx_seq_one_letter_code
_entity_poly.pdbx_strand_id
1 'polypeptide(L)' 'MDFLKKSQYHSGMSTFPKLTFTVQVFKEGKQFVSFNPELRVASCGKTPELAKENIMDAIRGFMLSAHKKGTLSDILGEAK' A
#
# COMPACT_ATOMS: atom_id res chain seq x y z
N MET A 1 -14.12 11.23 -37.29
CA MET A 1 -12.65 11.21 -37.15
C MET A 1 -12.32 11.79 -35.78
N ASP A 2 -12.16 10.94 -34.76
CA ASP A 2 -11.90 11.39 -33.38
C ASP A 2 -10.40 11.38 -33.06
N PHE A 3 -9.63 12.01 -33.94
CA PHE A 3 -8.29 12.47 -33.64
C PHE A 3 -8.44 13.89 -33.10
N LEU A 4 -8.37 14.08 -31.77
CA LEU A 4 -7.97 15.31 -31.05
C LEU A 4 -8.50 15.32 -29.59
N LYS A 5 -8.25 14.25 -28.82
CA LYS A 5 -8.16 14.33 -27.34
C LYS A 5 -6.84 13.74 -26.83
N LYS A 6 -5.74 14.04 -27.52
CA LYS A 6 -4.37 13.95 -27.00
C LYS A 6 -3.83 15.35 -26.81
N SER A 7 -4.34 16.08 -25.83
CA SER A 7 -3.65 17.25 -25.30
C SER A 7 -4.29 17.53 -23.97
N GLN A 8 -3.54 17.23 -22.91
CA GLN A 8 -3.54 17.80 -21.55
C GLN A 8 -2.97 16.74 -20.59
N TYR A 9 -1.82 16.15 -20.93
CA TYR A 9 -0.90 15.66 -19.90
C TYR A 9 -0.29 16.93 -19.29
N HIS A 10 -1.03 17.55 -18.36
CA HIS A 10 -0.51 18.63 -17.55
C HIS A 10 0.53 18.02 -16.61
N SER A 11 1.80 18.37 -16.81
CA SER A 11 2.91 18.04 -15.93
C SER A 11 2.82 18.85 -14.63
N GLY A 12 1.74 18.67 -13.88
CA GLY A 12 1.69 19.08 -12.48
C GLY A 12 2.58 18.12 -11.70
N MET A 13 3.51 18.62 -10.90
CA MET A 13 4.22 17.80 -9.91
C MET A 13 3.16 17.03 -9.10
N SER A 14 3.02 15.74 -9.36
CA SER A 14 2.07 14.89 -8.64
C SER A 14 2.56 14.81 -7.21
N THR A 15 1.98 15.63 -6.34
CA THR A 15 2.22 15.54 -4.91
C THR A 15 1.62 14.21 -4.48
N PHE A 16 2.47 13.19 -4.29
CA PHE A 16 1.98 11.91 -3.82
C PHE A 16 1.40 12.09 -2.41
N PRO A 17 0.18 11.61 -2.16
CA PRO A 17 -0.40 11.70 -0.83
C PRO A 17 0.52 10.99 0.17
N LYS A 18 0.85 11.66 1.28
CA LYS A 18 1.58 11.04 2.38
C LYS A 18 0.60 10.18 3.17
N LEU A 19 0.57 8.89 2.85
CA LEU A 19 -0.27 7.92 3.53
C LEU A 19 0.43 7.43 4.80
N THR A 20 -0.32 7.34 5.89
CA THR A 20 0.12 6.74 7.15
C THR A 20 -0.80 5.57 7.45
N PHE A 21 -0.22 4.41 7.75
CA PHE A 21 -0.95 3.19 8.05
C PHE A 21 -0.62 2.72 9.46
N THR A 22 -1.62 2.17 10.15
CA THR A 22 -1.44 1.52 11.44
C THR A 22 -0.87 0.12 11.24
N VAL A 23 0.19 -0.23 11.97
CA VAL A 23 0.75 -1.59 11.95
C VAL A 23 0.76 -2.12 13.38
N GLN A 24 0.11 -3.26 13.58
CA GLN A 24 0.17 -4.04 14.81
C GLN A 24 1.27 -5.07 14.68
N VAL A 25 2.18 -5.16 15.65
CA VAL A 25 3.24 -6.18 15.68
C VAL A 25 3.11 -6.98 16.96
N PHE A 26 3.03 -8.30 16.83
CA PHE A 26 2.90 -9.22 17.96
C PHE A 26 3.73 -10.49 17.73
N LYS A 27 4.14 -11.14 18.82
CA LYS A 27 4.94 -12.37 18.77
C LYS A 27 4.01 -13.58 18.61
N GLU A 28 4.27 -14.41 17.61
CA GLU A 28 3.58 -15.67 17.38
C GLU A 28 4.59 -16.82 17.32
N GLY A 29 4.61 -17.63 18.39
CA GLY A 29 5.60 -18.70 18.56
C GLY A 29 7.05 -18.17 18.54
N LYS A 30 7.80 -18.55 17.49
CA LYS A 30 9.22 -18.17 17.30
C LYS A 30 9.42 -16.96 16.37
N GLN A 31 8.34 -16.37 15.86
CA GLN A 31 8.38 -15.24 14.92
C GLN A 31 7.56 -14.06 15.42
N PHE A 32 7.70 -12.92 14.77
CA PHE A 32 6.85 -11.76 14.92
C PHE A 32 5.98 -11.61 13.68
N VAL A 33 4.69 -11.39 13.90
CA VAL A 33 3.70 -11.11 12.88
C VAL A 33 3.40 -9.63 12.90
N SER A 34 3.33 -9.03 11.73
CA SER A 34 2.90 -7.66 11.52
C SER A 34 1.61 -7.65 10.70
N PHE A 35 0.66 -6.80 11.10
CA PHE A 35 -0.64 -6.71 10.46
C PHE A 35 -1.11 -5.26 10.33
N ASN A 36 -1.53 -4.89 9.13
CA ASN A 36 -2.21 -3.62 8.86
C ASN A 36 -3.71 -3.90 8.72
N PRO A 37 -4.55 -3.42 9.65
CA PRO A 37 -5.98 -3.69 9.64
C PRO A 37 -6.71 -3.00 8.48
N GLU A 38 -6.24 -1.81 8.07
CA GLU A 38 -6.87 -0.99 7.04
C GLU A 38 -6.88 -1.67 5.66
N LEU A 39 -5.74 -2.22 5.25
CA LEU A 39 -5.57 -2.91 3.96
C LEU A 39 -5.68 -4.43 4.08
N ARG A 40 -5.84 -4.96 5.29
CA ARG A 40 -5.82 -6.38 5.62
C ARG A 40 -4.57 -7.09 5.08
N VAL A 41 -3.43 -6.42 5.14
CA VAL A 41 -2.13 -6.95 4.74
C VAL A 41 -1.39 -7.45 5.98
N ALA A 42 -0.83 -8.65 5.90
CA ALA A 42 0.01 -9.23 6.95
C ALA A 42 1.40 -9.57 6.40
N SER A 43 2.38 -9.58 7.30
CA SER A 43 3.73 -10.10 7.04
C SER A 43 4.33 -10.67 8.32
N CYS A 44 5.54 -11.22 8.26
CA CYS A 44 6.24 -11.74 9.44
C CYS A 44 7.76 -11.57 9.35
N GLY A 45 8.43 -11.70 10.49
CA GLY A 45 9.88 -11.59 10.61
C GLY A 45 10.41 -12.27 11.87
N LYS A 46 11.72 -12.56 11.89
CA LYS A 46 12.40 -13.15 13.05
C LYS A 46 12.53 -12.16 14.23
N THR A 47 12.45 -10.86 13.95
CA THR A 47 12.47 -9.76 14.92
C THR A 47 11.28 -8.82 14.66
N PRO A 48 10.85 -8.02 15.65
CA PRO A 48 9.81 -7.00 15.45
C PRO A 48 10.15 -6.03 14.31
N GLU A 49 11.42 -5.61 14.24
CA GLU A 49 11.94 -4.71 13.22
C GLU A 49 11.83 -5.32 11.82
N LEU A 50 12.23 -6.58 11.65
CA LEU A 50 12.13 -7.27 10.37
C LEU A 50 10.66 -7.50 9.97
N ALA A 51 9.78 -7.83 10.93
CA ALA A 51 8.35 -7.93 10.65
C ALA A 51 7.76 -6.59 10.17
N LYS A 52 8.22 -5.47 10.75
CA LYS A 52 7.83 -4.12 10.35
C LYS A 52 8.35 -3.77 8.95
N GLU A 53 9.62 -4.05 8.64
CA GLU A 53 10.17 -3.80 7.30
C GLU A 53 9.42 -4.62 6.24
N ASN A 54 9.20 -5.91 6.51
CA ASN A 54 8.53 -6.80 5.57
C ASN A 54 7.07 -6.39 5.28
N ILE A 55 6.33 -5.84 6.26
CA ILE A 55 4.97 -5.34 5.98
C ILE A 55 4.98 -4.03 5.21
N MET A 56 6.00 -3.17 5.38
CA MET A 56 6.13 -1.96 4.55
C MET A 56 6.30 -2.32 3.08
N ASP A 57 7.10 -3.34 2.77
CA ASP A 57 7.27 -3.83 1.41
C ASP A 57 6.02 -4.52 0.87
N ALA A 58 5.33 -5.31 1.70
CA ALA A 58 4.05 -5.91 1.34
C ALA A 58 2.99 -4.84 0.99
N ILE A 59 2.88 -3.78 1.80
CA ILE A 59 1.97 -2.67 1.54
C ILE A 59 2.35 -1.95 0.24
N ARG A 60 3.64 -1.64 0.01
CA ARG A 60 4.10 -1.02 -1.25
C ARG A 60 3.73 -1.87 -2.47
N GLY A 61 3.99 -3.18 -2.41
CA GLY A 61 3.66 -4.11 -3.48
C GLY A 61 2.15 -4.21 -3.74
N PHE A 62 1.36 -4.23 -2.67
CA PHE A 62 -0.10 -4.21 -2.74
C PHE A 62 -0.62 -2.93 -3.41
N MET A 63 -0.15 -1.76 -2.98
CA MET A 63 -0.55 -0.46 -3.53
C MET A 63 -0.16 -0.30 -5.00
N LEU A 64 1.05 -0.74 -5.37
CA LEU A 64 1.49 -0.76 -6.77
C LEU A 64 0.61 -1.68 -7.63
N SER A 65 0.24 -2.84 -7.10
CA SER A 65 -0.63 -3.79 -7.79
C SER A 65 -2.04 -3.25 -7.96
N ALA A 66 -2.61 -2.65 -6.91
CA ALA A 66 -3.91 -1.98 -6.95
C ALA A 66 -3.94 -0.82 -7.96
N HIS A 67 -2.87 -0.03 -8.01
CA HIS A 67 -2.74 1.04 -9.00
C HIS A 67 -2.74 0.49 -10.43
N LYS A 68 -1.94 -0.55 -10.70
CA LYS A 68 -1.88 -1.20 -12.02
C LYS A 68 -3.21 -1.83 -12.44
N LYS A 69 -4.01 -2.30 -11.48
CA LYS A 69 -5.34 -2.87 -11.71
C LYS A 69 -6.46 -1.83 -11.79
N GLY A 70 -6.16 -0.56 -11.52
CA GLY A 70 -7.15 0.51 -11.47
C GLY A 70 -8.06 0.49 -10.23
N THR A 71 -7.77 -0.34 -9.23
CA THR A 71 -8.61 -0.54 -8.03
C THR A 71 -8.11 0.26 -6.81
N LEU A 72 -7.06 1.06 -6.97
CA LEU A 72 -6.44 1.78 -5.85
C LEU A 72 -7.41 2.76 -5.16
N SER A 73 -8.22 3.47 -5.95
CA SER A 73 -9.17 4.45 -5.41
C SER A 73 -10.24 3.77 -4.56
N ASP A 74 -10.75 2.63 -5.01
CA ASP A 74 -11.79 1.88 -4.31
C ASP A 74 -11.26 1.34 -2.98
N ILE A 75 -10.07 0.72 -3.02
CA ILE A 75 -9.39 0.18 -1.84
C ILE A 75 -9.11 1.28 -0.80
N LEU A 76 -8.64 2.44 -1.24
CA LEU A 76 -8.39 3.57 -0.34
C LEU A 76 -9.68 4.19 0.22
N GLY A 77 -10.80 4.09 -0.49
CA GLY A 77 -12.11 4.51 0.02
C GLY A 77 -12.72 3.52 1.03
N GLU A 78 -12.37 2.24 0.93
CA GLU A 78 -12.80 1.20 1.86
C GLU A 78 -11.92 1.09 3.12
N ALA A 79 -10.66 1.52 3.04
CA ALA A 79 -9.76 1.58 4.17
C ALA A 79 -10.33 2.53 5.24
N LYS A 80 -10.59 2.01 6.45
CA LYS A 80 -11.15 2.73 7.59
C LYS A 80 -10.32 2.54 8.85
#